data_AF-V2UYH4-F1
#
_entry.id   AF-V2UYH4-F1
#
_cell.length_a   1.000
_cell.length_b   1.000
_cell.length_c   1.000
_cell.angle_alpha   90.00
_cell.angle_beta   90.00
_cell.angle_gamma   90.00
#
_symmetry.space_group_name_H-M   'P 1'
#
loop_
_entity.id
_entity.type
_entity.pdbx_description
1 polymer ?
#
loop_
_entity_poly.entity_id
_entity_poly.type
_entity_poly.pdbx_seq_one_letter_code
_entity_poly.pdbx_strand_id
1 'polypeptide(L)'
;MKKKKLIGCLFLLSPYTMAMQPMDDQSLASAVGQDGINISINNSKVEFNQIGIIDTDGLSNGSYTSPNYTSRAGLVIAGVAGQTPLNALKPNPVAIVGIDAANADTALPTINAVIDTDKGTGSKGAFANIALSFSGNYTGFRIKPFSVYTADANNLSIISGSTYTRKSIFDISTAIKLQSGVKELLRVKDNFDIKFLASNKPTINIQLGASPQGKMILFGGAIDSICGTGTGCNMMLVSDYTTSGDPTTTPIGASFDLQFKATNSSTGFRLNGFYAGIEGPTSTEVGGIVFGNSGKTDDFNLSLNNIKLGNTIGTTDPNVFNGLQNNSIGNIGMTGASITNLKMKISGM
;
A
#
# COMPACT_ATOMS: atom_id res chain seq x y z
N MET A 1 -23.27 -7.35 95.23
CA MET A 1 -22.38 -8.50 94.93
C MET A 1 -23.21 -9.64 94.32
N LYS A 2 -22.70 -10.25 93.22
CA LYS A 2 -23.05 -11.56 92.60
C LYS A 2 -24.47 -11.72 92.04
N LYS A 3 -24.68 -11.57 90.72
CA LYS A 3 -24.63 -12.59 89.63
C LYS A 3 -25.56 -13.81 89.83
N LYS A 4 -26.49 -14.01 88.87
CA LYS A 4 -26.75 -15.24 88.05
C LYS A 4 -28.08 -15.04 87.27
N LYS A 5 -28.04 -14.90 85.94
CA LYS A 5 -28.18 -15.95 84.88
C LYS A 5 -29.50 -16.73 85.03
N LEU A 6 -30.39 -16.80 84.04
CA LEU A 6 -30.24 -17.64 82.84
C LEU A 6 -31.40 -17.36 81.84
N ILE A 7 -31.05 -17.22 80.54
CA ILE A 7 -31.63 -17.88 79.34
C ILE A 7 -33.12 -17.58 78.97
N GLY A 8 -33.49 -17.30 77.71
CA GLY A 8 -32.82 -17.63 76.46
C GLY A 8 -33.34 -16.92 75.20
N CYS A 9 -32.40 -16.84 74.25
CA CYS A 9 -32.50 -16.80 72.78
C CYS A 9 -33.79 -16.33 72.11
N LEU A 10 -33.70 -15.19 71.40
CA LEU A 10 -34.07 -15.17 69.99
C LEU A 10 -33.13 -14.23 69.21
N PHE A 11 -32.41 -14.81 68.26
CA PHE A 11 -31.54 -14.13 67.31
C PHE A 11 -32.34 -13.18 66.43
N LEU A 12 -32.03 -11.88 66.47
CA LEU A 12 -32.35 -10.92 65.41
C LEU A 12 -31.05 -10.23 65.00
N LEU A 13 -30.47 -10.73 63.92
CA LEU A 13 -29.29 -10.16 63.26
C LEU A 13 -29.70 -8.89 62.49
N SER A 14 -28.78 -7.94 62.48
CA SER A 14 -28.89 -6.54 62.04
C SER A 14 -29.19 -6.32 60.54
N PRO A 15 -29.73 -5.15 60.15
CA PRO A 15 -29.79 -4.70 58.77
C PRO A 15 -28.44 -4.10 58.36
N TYR A 16 -27.55 -4.92 57.81
CA TYR A 16 -26.53 -4.44 56.88
C TYR A 16 -27.00 -4.73 55.46
N THR A 17 -27.91 -3.89 54.97
CA THR A 17 -28.19 -3.81 53.54
C THR A 17 -27.01 -3.10 52.89
N MET A 18 -26.00 -3.85 52.47
CA MET A 18 -25.02 -3.36 51.51
C MET A 18 -25.76 -3.23 50.18
N ALA A 19 -26.27 -2.02 49.89
CA ALA A 19 -26.75 -1.68 48.56
C ALA A 19 -25.53 -1.69 47.62
N MET A 20 -25.40 -2.74 46.80
CA MET A 20 -24.51 -2.68 45.65
C MET A 20 -25.02 -1.56 44.74
N GLN A 21 -24.20 -0.53 44.56
CA GLN A 21 -24.48 0.54 43.61
C GLN A 21 -24.71 -0.09 42.23
N PRO A 22 -25.83 0.21 41.52
CA PRO A 22 -26.00 -0.24 40.16
C PRO A 22 -24.84 0.32 39.36
N MET A 23 -23.96 -0.59 38.92
CA MET A 23 -22.87 -0.24 38.04
C MET A 23 -23.53 0.21 36.73
N ASP A 24 -23.38 1.49 36.40
CA ASP A 24 -23.87 2.09 35.17
C ASP A 24 -23.44 1.23 33.98
N ASP A 25 -24.33 1.00 33.01
CA ASP A 25 -24.06 0.11 31.87
C ASP A 25 -22.78 0.54 31.12
N GLN A 26 -22.44 1.84 31.15
CA GLN A 26 -21.18 2.37 30.63
C GLN A 26 -19.94 1.86 31.40
N SER A 27 -20.05 1.73 32.72
CA SER A 27 -19.00 1.22 33.60
C SER A 27 -18.87 -0.31 33.45
N LEU A 28 -20.00 -1.00 33.28
CA LEU A 28 -20.04 -2.44 33.02
C LEU A 28 -19.43 -2.76 31.65
N ALA A 29 -19.74 -2.00 30.59
CA ALA A 29 -19.14 -2.13 29.26
C ALA A 29 -17.60 -1.97 29.28
N SER A 30 -17.09 -1.06 30.11
CA SER A 30 -15.64 -0.86 30.29
C SER A 30 -14.96 -2.00 31.09
N ALA A 31 -15.68 -2.64 32.01
CA ALA A 31 -15.18 -3.73 32.85
C ALA A 31 -15.23 -5.12 32.17
N VAL A 32 -16.13 -5.32 31.21
CA VAL A 32 -16.31 -6.60 30.48
C VAL A 32 -15.72 -6.60 29.07
N GLY A 33 -15.14 -5.47 28.62
CA GLY A 33 -14.55 -5.33 27.28
C GLY A 33 -15.57 -5.50 26.15
N GLN A 34 -16.85 -5.17 26.39
CA GLN A 34 -17.93 -5.32 25.40
C GLN A 34 -18.08 -4.09 24.49
N ASP A 35 -17.36 -3.00 24.73
CA ASP A 35 -17.37 -1.82 23.85
C ASP A 35 -16.12 -1.77 22.98
N GLY A 36 -16.04 -2.73 22.05
CA GLY A 36 -15.05 -2.80 20.99
C GLY A 36 -13.59 -3.07 21.40
N ILE A 37 -12.88 -3.84 20.58
CA ILE A 37 -11.43 -4.02 20.75
C ILE A 37 -10.72 -2.87 20.02
N ASN A 38 -10.00 -2.04 20.78
CA ASN A 38 -9.12 -1.01 20.21
C ASN A 38 -7.70 -1.55 20.06
N ILE A 39 -7.21 -1.65 18.82
CA ILE A 39 -5.82 -2.03 18.52
C ILE A 39 -5.10 -0.82 17.93
N SER A 40 -3.95 -0.47 18.51
CA SER A 40 -3.04 0.54 17.96
C SER A 40 -1.72 -0.10 17.53
N ILE A 41 -1.36 0.07 16.26
CA ILE A 41 -0.05 -0.35 15.73
C ILE A 41 0.78 0.91 15.48
N ASN A 42 1.95 0.98 16.12
CA ASN A 42 2.92 2.07 15.95
C ASN A 42 4.23 1.48 15.40
N ASN A 43 4.48 1.74 14.11
CA ASN A 43 5.74 1.41 13.46
C ASN A 43 6.37 2.72 12.95
N SER A 44 7.69 2.88 13.13
CA SER A 44 8.38 4.05 12.60
C SER A 44 8.46 4.04 11.07
N LYS A 45 8.57 2.86 10.46
CA LYS A 45 8.62 2.65 9.01
C LYS A 45 8.35 1.19 8.65
N VAL A 46 8.04 0.94 7.38
CA VAL A 46 8.05 -0.39 6.77
C VAL A 46 9.22 -0.47 5.80
N GLU A 47 10.02 -1.53 5.87
CA GLU A 47 11.18 -1.73 5.00
C GLU A 47 11.18 -3.13 4.40
N PHE A 48 11.58 -3.22 3.14
CA PHE A 48 11.79 -4.49 2.46
C PHE A 48 13.00 -4.43 1.53
N ASN A 49 13.69 -5.56 1.40
CA ASN A 49 14.80 -5.68 0.46
C ASN A 49 14.29 -5.91 -0.97
N GLN A 50 13.25 -6.75 -1.10
CA GLN A 50 12.56 -7.02 -2.36
C GLN A 50 11.16 -7.61 -2.09
N ILE A 51 10.22 -7.32 -2.98
CA ILE A 51 8.89 -7.96 -3.05
C ILE A 51 8.77 -8.53 -4.46
N GLY A 52 8.46 -9.82 -4.59
CA GLY A 52 8.31 -10.50 -5.87
C GLY A 52 6.88 -10.97 -6.10
N ILE A 53 6.35 -10.69 -7.29
CA ILE A 53 5.17 -11.36 -7.86
C ILE A 53 5.71 -12.39 -8.85
N ILE A 54 5.56 -13.66 -8.50
CA ILE A 54 6.19 -14.77 -9.22
C ILE A 54 5.09 -15.57 -9.92
N ASP A 55 5.20 -15.63 -11.24
CA ASP A 55 4.46 -16.56 -12.07
C ASP A 55 5.17 -17.92 -11.99
N THR A 56 4.55 -18.91 -11.34
CA THR A 56 5.18 -20.18 -10.98
C THR A 56 5.25 -21.18 -12.12
N ASP A 57 4.31 -21.11 -13.04
CA ASP A 57 4.02 -22.12 -14.05
C ASP A 57 4.00 -21.54 -15.47
N GLY A 58 4.07 -20.21 -15.58
CA GLY A 58 4.13 -19.52 -16.86
C GLY A 58 2.78 -19.43 -17.56
N LEU A 59 2.75 -18.74 -18.68
CA LEU A 59 1.60 -18.71 -19.57
C LEU A 59 1.66 -19.90 -20.55
N SER A 60 0.98 -21.01 -20.21
CA SER A 60 0.83 -22.18 -21.09
C SER A 60 -0.37 -22.03 -22.04
N ASN A 61 -0.20 -22.37 -23.32
CA ASN A 61 -1.17 -22.00 -24.36
C ASN A 61 -1.97 -23.17 -24.96
N GLY A 62 -3.31 -23.09 -24.85
CA GLY A 62 -4.27 -23.86 -25.67
C GLY A 62 -5.10 -23.00 -26.64
N SER A 63 -5.09 -21.66 -26.52
CA SER A 63 -6.03 -20.75 -27.23
C SER A 63 -5.42 -19.47 -27.80
N TYR A 64 -4.12 -19.21 -27.65
CA TYR A 64 -3.44 -18.09 -28.32
C TYR A 64 -2.27 -18.60 -29.18
N THR A 65 -1.99 -17.92 -30.29
CA THR A 65 -0.88 -18.25 -31.18
C THR A 65 0.45 -17.98 -30.44
N SER A 66 1.19 -19.07 -30.14
CA SER A 66 2.63 -19.19 -29.84
C SER A 66 3.47 -17.88 -29.77
N PRO A 67 4.37 -17.69 -28.79
CA PRO A 67 5.10 -18.73 -28.03
C PRO A 67 4.41 -19.27 -26.77
N ASN A 68 4.81 -20.48 -26.36
CA ASN A 68 4.46 -21.08 -25.09
C ASN A 68 5.42 -20.53 -24.02
N TYR A 69 4.94 -19.75 -23.05
CA TYR A 69 5.77 -19.10 -22.03
C TYR A 69 5.68 -19.85 -20.70
N THR A 70 5.98 -21.14 -20.70
CA THR A 70 5.83 -22.04 -19.53
C THR A 70 6.94 -21.91 -18.48
N SER A 71 7.83 -20.94 -18.63
CA SER A 71 8.96 -20.76 -17.71
C SER A 71 8.57 -19.84 -16.58
N ARG A 72 8.94 -20.21 -15.35
CA ARG A 72 8.82 -19.34 -14.18
C ARG A 72 9.51 -18.00 -14.43
N ALA A 73 8.82 -16.91 -14.12
CA ALA A 73 9.34 -15.56 -14.21
C ALA A 73 8.65 -14.69 -13.16
N GLY A 74 9.09 -13.45 -13.00
CA GLY A 74 8.48 -12.59 -12.01
C GLY A 74 8.84 -11.13 -12.15
N LEU A 75 7.98 -10.30 -11.56
CA LEU A 75 8.21 -8.89 -11.34
C LEU A 75 8.67 -8.69 -9.91
N VAL A 76 9.80 -8.00 -9.73
CA VAL A 76 10.39 -7.77 -8.42
C VAL A 76 10.52 -6.27 -8.18
N ILE A 77 9.93 -5.78 -7.09
CA ILE A 77 10.10 -4.41 -6.60
C ILE A 77 11.23 -4.42 -5.58
N ALA A 78 12.26 -3.60 -5.78
CA ALA A 78 13.40 -3.50 -4.89
C ALA A 78 14.06 -2.12 -4.95
N GLY A 79 15.10 -1.90 -4.13
CA GLY A 79 15.89 -0.67 -4.18
C GLY A 79 16.59 -0.48 -5.54
N VAL A 80 17.00 0.75 -5.84
CA VAL A 80 17.60 1.08 -7.14
C VAL A 80 19.02 0.49 -7.25
N ALA A 81 19.26 -0.31 -8.29
CA ALA A 81 20.57 -0.83 -8.66
C ALA A 81 21.55 0.27 -9.08
N GLY A 82 22.85 -0.02 -9.00
CA GLY A 82 23.93 0.93 -9.27
C GLY A 82 24.36 1.78 -8.08
N GLN A 83 23.61 1.71 -6.98
CA GLN A 83 23.96 2.41 -5.74
C GLN A 83 25.03 1.65 -4.95
N THR A 84 25.78 2.39 -4.14
CA THR A 84 26.63 1.82 -3.11
C THR A 84 25.76 1.16 -2.04
N PRO A 85 25.99 -0.12 -1.69
CA PRO A 85 25.23 -0.77 -0.64
C PRO A 85 25.58 -0.17 0.72
N LEU A 86 24.57 0.01 1.58
CA LEU A 86 24.74 0.43 2.97
C LEU A 86 25.46 -0.63 3.83
N ASN A 87 25.40 -1.89 3.40
CA ASN A 87 26.06 -3.03 4.03
C ASN A 87 26.55 -3.99 2.94
N ALA A 88 27.78 -4.48 3.06
CA ALA A 88 28.45 -5.33 2.06
C ALA A 88 27.68 -6.61 1.65
N LEU A 89 26.65 -7.03 2.40
CA LEU A 89 25.90 -8.25 2.14
C LEU A 89 24.40 -8.03 1.85
N LYS A 90 23.92 -6.78 1.78
CA LYS A 90 22.49 -6.48 1.63
C LYS A 90 22.23 -5.31 0.69
N PRO A 91 21.15 -5.38 -0.13
CA PRO A 91 20.76 -4.25 -0.94
C PRO A 91 20.22 -3.13 -0.05
N ASN A 92 20.19 -1.92 -0.58
CA ASN A 92 19.52 -0.81 0.09
C ASN A 92 18.01 -1.10 0.12
N PRO A 93 17.39 -1.14 1.31
CA PRO A 93 15.98 -1.45 1.41
C PRO A 93 15.14 -0.31 0.81
N VAL A 94 13.98 -0.66 0.27
CA VAL A 94 12.93 0.32 0.02
C VAL A 94 12.21 0.56 1.34
N ALA A 95 12.09 1.82 1.72
CA ALA A 95 11.39 2.23 2.92
C ALA A 95 10.07 2.95 2.57
N ILE A 96 9.06 2.71 3.40
CA ILE A 96 7.80 3.44 3.42
C ILE A 96 7.72 4.16 4.77
N VAL A 97 7.58 5.49 4.71
CA VAL A 97 7.58 6.38 5.88
C VAL A 97 6.38 7.31 5.86
N GLY A 98 6.06 7.93 6.98
CA GLY A 98 5.10 9.04 7.02
C GLY A 98 5.74 10.32 6.47
N ILE A 99 4.89 11.25 6.04
CA ILE A 99 5.28 12.62 5.69
C ILE A 99 4.62 13.57 6.68
N ASP A 100 5.33 14.58 7.21
CA ASP A 100 4.73 15.59 8.09
C ASP A 100 4.20 16.82 7.33
N ALA A 101 3.74 17.85 8.05
CA ALA A 101 3.24 19.08 7.42
C ALA A 101 4.34 19.92 6.73
N ALA A 102 5.61 19.74 7.11
CA ALA A 102 6.76 20.38 6.49
C ALA A 102 7.32 19.57 5.30
N ASN A 103 6.65 18.49 4.90
CA ASN A 103 7.08 17.56 3.85
C ASN A 103 8.35 16.75 4.20
N ALA A 104 8.71 16.70 5.48
CA ALA A 104 9.82 15.89 5.99
C ALA A 104 9.37 14.46 6.28
N ASP A 105 10.34 13.54 6.31
CA ASP A 105 10.08 12.17 6.74
C ASP A 105 9.70 12.15 8.24
N THR A 106 8.69 11.36 8.57
CA THR A 106 8.26 11.12 9.95
C THR A 106 7.86 9.65 10.12
N ALA A 107 7.54 9.24 11.34
CA ALA A 107 7.03 7.91 11.62
C ALA A 107 5.71 7.64 10.85
N LEU A 108 5.41 6.37 10.56
CA LEU A 108 4.10 6.03 10.00
C LEU A 108 2.98 6.42 10.99
N PRO A 109 1.78 6.76 10.49
CA PRO A 109 0.61 6.96 11.33
C PRO A 109 0.35 5.77 12.24
N THR A 110 -0.10 6.05 13.45
CA THR A 110 -0.71 5.03 14.29
C THR A 110 -2.01 4.59 13.64
N ILE A 111 -2.13 3.29 13.36
CA ILE A 111 -3.37 2.70 12.88
C ILE A 111 -4.22 2.38 14.10
N ASN A 112 -5.40 2.97 14.19
CA ASN A 112 -6.39 2.64 15.20
C ASN A 112 -7.50 1.82 14.55
N ALA A 113 -7.76 0.64 15.09
CA ALA A 113 -8.87 -0.20 14.69
C ALA A 113 -9.94 -0.16 15.78
N VAL A 114 -11.18 0.17 15.41
CA VAL A 114 -12.38 -0.05 16.24
C VAL A 114 -13.09 -1.26 15.65
N ILE A 115 -13.17 -2.33 16.43
CA ILE A 115 -13.74 -3.60 16.00
C ILE A 115 -15.08 -3.80 16.71
N ASP A 116 -16.14 -3.89 15.93
CA ASP A 116 -17.48 -4.21 16.38
C ASP A 116 -17.88 -5.60 15.88
N THR A 117 -18.33 -6.44 16.80
CA THR A 117 -18.71 -7.85 16.59
C THR A 117 -20.01 -8.17 17.31
N ASP A 118 -21.01 -7.30 17.27
CA ASP A 118 -22.26 -7.47 18.03
C ASP A 118 -23.51 -7.74 17.18
N LYS A 119 -23.40 -8.61 16.17
CA LYS A 119 -24.56 -9.28 15.54
C LYS A 119 -25.61 -8.28 15.02
N GLY A 120 -25.33 -7.68 13.85
CA GLY A 120 -26.35 -6.93 13.10
C GLY A 120 -27.63 -7.77 12.93
N THR A 121 -28.67 -7.47 13.71
CA THR A 121 -29.92 -8.24 13.79
C THR A 121 -30.82 -8.08 12.56
N GLY A 122 -30.38 -7.35 11.53
CA GLY A 122 -31.06 -7.27 10.25
C GLY A 122 -30.59 -8.36 9.27
N SER A 123 -31.42 -8.72 8.29
CA SER A 123 -31.13 -9.70 7.23
C SER A 123 -29.93 -9.38 6.30
N LYS A 124 -29.09 -8.41 6.68
CA LYS A 124 -27.91 -7.89 5.97
C LYS A 124 -26.72 -7.59 6.91
N GLY A 125 -26.77 -7.98 8.18
CA GLY A 125 -25.76 -7.61 9.18
C GLY A 125 -24.40 -8.26 8.93
N ALA A 126 -23.33 -7.46 8.89
CA ALA A 126 -21.97 -7.98 8.95
C ALA A 126 -21.72 -8.66 10.31
N PHE A 127 -21.00 -9.78 10.31
CA PHE A 127 -20.51 -10.47 11.50
C PHE A 127 -19.49 -9.62 12.27
N ALA A 128 -18.64 -8.91 11.53
CA ALA A 128 -17.67 -7.98 12.09
C ALA A 128 -17.56 -6.73 11.22
N ASN A 129 -17.51 -5.57 11.85
CA ASN A 129 -17.18 -4.30 11.20
C ASN A 129 -15.91 -3.73 11.86
N ILE A 130 -14.88 -3.51 11.05
CA ILE A 130 -13.59 -3.02 11.49
C ILE A 130 -13.36 -1.66 10.87
N ALA A 131 -13.50 -0.60 11.67
CA ALA A 131 -13.20 0.76 11.24
C ALA A 131 -11.72 1.06 11.54
N LEU A 132 -10.94 1.30 10.50
CA LEU A 132 -9.55 1.73 10.56
C LEU A 132 -9.45 3.24 10.34
N SER A 133 -8.78 3.89 11.26
CA SER A 133 -8.40 5.30 11.17
C SER A 133 -6.92 5.45 11.46
N PHE A 134 -6.36 6.58 11.04
CA PHE A 134 -4.93 6.85 11.13
C PHE A 134 -4.72 8.12 11.95
N SER A 135 -4.01 8.03 13.07
CA SER A 135 -3.71 9.17 13.95
C SER A 135 -2.20 9.48 13.98
N GLY A 136 -1.85 10.65 14.52
CA GLY A 136 -0.48 11.14 14.60
C GLY A 136 -0.19 12.34 13.68
N ASN A 137 1.04 12.84 13.77
CA ASN A 137 1.51 13.98 12.97
C ASN A 137 2.01 13.51 11.60
N TYR A 138 1.07 13.22 10.71
CA TYR A 138 1.33 12.84 9.32
C TYR A 138 0.33 13.51 8.37
N THR A 139 0.75 13.74 7.15
CA THR A 139 -0.01 14.32 6.03
C THR A 139 -0.02 13.38 4.82
N GLY A 140 0.65 12.24 4.89
CA GLY A 140 0.76 11.30 3.78
C GLY A 140 1.75 10.17 4.02
N PHE A 141 1.98 9.38 2.98
CA PHE A 141 3.01 8.35 2.92
C PHE A 141 4.03 8.68 1.85
N ARG A 142 5.29 8.31 2.10
CA ARG A 142 6.39 8.39 1.15
C ARG A 142 7.00 7.03 0.95
N ILE A 143 7.05 6.58 -0.30
CA ILE A 143 7.85 5.43 -0.70
C ILE A 143 9.19 5.96 -1.18
N LYS A 144 10.28 5.49 -0.60
CA LYS A 144 11.64 5.85 -1.01
C LYS A 144 11.95 5.33 -2.42
N PRO A 145 12.94 5.90 -3.12
CA PRO A 145 13.28 5.50 -4.48
C PRO A 145 13.42 3.98 -4.62
N PHE A 146 12.79 3.46 -5.67
CA PHE A 146 12.72 2.02 -5.92
C PHE A 146 12.71 1.75 -7.42
N SER A 147 12.79 0.49 -7.79
CA SER A 147 12.68 0.05 -9.17
C SER A 147 11.92 -1.26 -9.27
N VAL A 148 11.31 -1.47 -10.44
CA VAL A 148 10.65 -2.71 -10.82
C VAL A 148 11.57 -3.43 -11.80
N TYR A 149 11.83 -4.70 -11.50
CA TYR A 149 12.70 -5.58 -12.26
C TYR A 149 11.91 -6.75 -12.82
N THR A 150 12.28 -7.20 -14.01
CA THR A 150 11.92 -8.53 -14.50
C THR A 150 13.03 -9.50 -14.12
N ALA A 151 12.68 -10.65 -13.58
CA ALA A 151 13.63 -11.67 -13.19
C ALA A 151 13.25 -13.04 -13.78
N ASP A 152 14.24 -13.78 -14.24
CA ASP A 152 14.08 -15.16 -14.67
C ASP A 152 13.90 -16.13 -13.46
N ALA A 153 13.62 -17.39 -13.77
CA ALA A 153 13.45 -18.43 -12.77
C ALA A 153 14.62 -18.55 -11.78
N ASN A 154 15.87 -18.33 -12.22
CA ASN A 154 17.06 -18.58 -11.41
C ASN A 154 17.25 -17.57 -10.28
N ASN A 155 16.69 -16.37 -10.46
CA ASN A 155 16.83 -15.23 -9.54
C ASN A 155 15.61 -15.02 -8.62
N LEU A 156 14.61 -15.88 -8.71
CA LEU A 156 13.38 -15.81 -7.93
C LEU A 156 13.39 -16.79 -6.78
N SER A 157 12.92 -16.34 -5.61
CA SER A 157 12.72 -17.23 -4.47
C SER A 157 11.75 -18.35 -4.82
N ILE A 158 11.96 -19.54 -4.26
CA ILE A 158 11.15 -20.72 -4.57
C ILE A 158 10.74 -21.43 -3.30
N ILE A 159 9.53 -21.96 -3.29
CA ILE A 159 9.05 -22.94 -2.32
C ILE A 159 9.07 -24.30 -3.02
N SER A 160 9.88 -25.23 -2.51
CA SER A 160 9.92 -26.62 -2.99
C SER A 160 9.56 -27.53 -1.83
N GLY A 161 8.38 -28.15 -1.89
CA GLY A 161 7.80 -28.82 -0.72
C GLY A 161 7.60 -27.84 0.42
N SER A 162 8.19 -28.12 1.58
CA SER A 162 8.16 -27.25 2.77
C SER A 162 9.37 -26.33 2.91
N THR A 163 10.30 -26.32 1.93
CA THR A 163 11.53 -25.53 2.00
C THR A 163 11.41 -24.25 1.17
N TYR A 164 11.49 -23.11 1.85
CA TYR A 164 11.62 -21.80 1.20
C TYR A 164 13.10 -21.46 0.97
N THR A 165 13.48 -21.32 -0.29
CA THR A 165 14.81 -20.82 -0.69
C THR A 165 14.70 -19.37 -1.12
N ARG A 166 15.24 -18.47 -0.30
CA ARG A 166 15.31 -17.05 -0.63
C ARG A 166 16.38 -16.79 -1.68
N LYS A 167 16.03 -16.08 -2.75
CA LYS A 167 16.97 -15.58 -3.76
C LYS A 167 17.01 -14.05 -3.74
N SER A 168 18.11 -13.50 -4.24
CA SER A 168 18.31 -12.06 -4.45
C SER A 168 18.43 -11.82 -5.95
N ILE A 169 17.77 -10.77 -6.44
CA ILE A 169 17.96 -10.30 -7.82
C ILE A 169 19.27 -9.50 -8.00
N PHE A 170 19.94 -9.18 -6.89
CA PHE A 170 21.18 -8.42 -6.88
C PHE A 170 22.41 -9.31 -6.68
N ASP A 171 23.48 -8.93 -7.35
CA ASP A 171 24.86 -9.31 -7.05
C ASP A 171 25.53 -8.13 -6.32
N ILE A 172 25.94 -8.34 -5.08
CA ILE A 172 26.35 -7.26 -4.18
C ILE A 172 27.82 -7.42 -3.83
N SER A 173 28.58 -6.37 -4.14
CA SER A 173 29.97 -6.23 -3.72
C SER A 173 30.23 -4.78 -3.27
N THR A 174 31.05 -4.03 -4.01
CA THR A 174 31.25 -2.59 -3.80
C THR A 174 30.10 -1.75 -4.37
N ALA A 175 29.28 -2.34 -5.25
CA ALA A 175 28.06 -1.75 -5.80
C ALA A 175 26.94 -2.80 -5.85
N ILE A 176 25.70 -2.33 -5.88
CA ILE A 176 24.52 -3.17 -6.11
C ILE A 176 24.37 -3.40 -7.62
N LYS A 177 24.79 -4.57 -8.11
CA LYS A 177 24.62 -4.98 -9.50
C LYS A 177 23.43 -5.91 -9.65
N LEU A 178 22.97 -6.09 -10.89
CA LEU A 178 21.92 -7.06 -11.22
C LEU A 178 22.55 -8.42 -11.50
N GLN A 179 21.89 -9.48 -11.04
CA GLN A 179 22.23 -10.84 -11.45
C GLN A 179 21.97 -11.02 -12.96
N SER A 180 22.70 -11.94 -13.59
CA SER A 180 22.39 -12.35 -14.97
C SER A 180 20.96 -12.90 -15.03
N GLY A 181 20.19 -12.51 -16.05
CA GLY A 181 18.76 -12.86 -16.16
C GLY A 181 17.80 -11.89 -15.45
N VAL A 182 18.31 -10.79 -14.89
CA VAL A 182 17.51 -9.70 -14.33
C VAL A 182 17.67 -8.44 -15.18
N LYS A 183 16.55 -7.75 -15.43
CA LYS A 183 16.52 -6.44 -16.12
C LYS A 183 15.68 -5.45 -15.34
N GLU A 184 16.13 -4.20 -15.29
CA GLU A 184 15.34 -3.10 -14.76
C GLU A 184 14.33 -2.66 -15.82
N LEU A 185 13.06 -2.56 -15.43
CA LEU A 185 11.98 -2.13 -16.31
C LEU A 185 11.59 -0.68 -16.03
N LEU A 186 11.40 -0.35 -14.75
CA LEU A 186 10.93 0.95 -14.31
C LEU A 186 11.75 1.41 -13.12
N ARG A 187 12.29 2.62 -13.20
CA ARG A 187 12.94 3.31 -12.09
C ARG A 187 12.05 4.44 -11.60
N VAL A 188 11.84 4.52 -10.28
CA VAL A 188 11.28 5.69 -9.61
C VAL A 188 12.42 6.35 -8.84
N LYS A 189 12.98 7.42 -9.42
CA LYS A 189 14.22 8.05 -8.93
C LYS A 189 13.96 8.90 -7.69
N ASP A 190 12.83 9.60 -7.68
CA ASP A 190 12.45 10.47 -6.58
C ASP A 190 11.60 9.73 -5.55
N ASN A 191 11.33 10.37 -4.43
CA ASN A 191 10.35 9.87 -3.46
C ASN A 191 8.96 9.83 -4.11
N PHE A 192 8.24 8.72 -3.99
CA PHE A 192 6.86 8.61 -4.42
C PHE A 192 5.93 8.99 -3.26
N ASP A 193 5.45 10.23 -3.29
CA ASP A 193 4.66 10.81 -2.22
C ASP A 193 3.16 10.68 -2.51
N ILE A 194 2.40 10.16 -1.54
CA ILE A 194 0.95 10.18 -1.53
C ILE A 194 0.52 11.09 -0.39
N LYS A 195 0.02 12.29 -0.73
CA LYS A 195 -0.43 13.29 0.24
C LYS A 195 -1.94 13.21 0.44
N PHE A 196 -2.33 13.26 1.70
CA PHE A 196 -3.70 13.27 2.13
C PHE A 196 -4.18 14.68 2.39
N LEU A 197 -5.49 14.89 2.21
CA LEU A 197 -6.09 16.13 2.64
C LEU A 197 -6.10 16.19 4.17
N ALA A 198 -5.47 17.21 4.74
CA ALA A 198 -5.30 17.32 6.20
C ALA A 198 -6.63 17.33 6.97
N SER A 199 -7.68 17.94 6.41
CA SER A 199 -9.02 18.02 7.00
C SER A 199 -9.86 16.76 6.80
N ASN A 200 -9.43 15.81 5.95
CA ASN A 200 -10.19 14.63 5.60
C ASN A 200 -9.26 13.46 5.29
N LYS A 201 -8.51 13.00 6.30
CA LYS A 201 -7.53 11.91 6.13
C LYS A 201 -8.23 10.60 5.77
N PRO A 202 -7.58 9.70 5.01
CA PRO A 202 -8.16 8.42 4.63
C PRO A 202 -8.66 7.59 5.80
N THR A 203 -9.72 6.85 5.57
CA THR A 203 -10.25 5.84 6.49
C THR A 203 -10.57 4.58 5.70
N ILE A 204 -10.56 3.43 6.38
CA ILE A 204 -10.88 2.14 5.76
C ILE A 204 -11.89 1.45 6.67
N ASN A 205 -12.95 0.91 6.10
CA ASN A 205 -13.91 0.10 6.81
C ASN A 205 -13.94 -1.30 6.20
N ILE A 206 -13.70 -2.33 7.01
CA ILE A 206 -13.70 -3.73 6.58
C ILE A 206 -14.93 -4.42 7.19
N GLN A 207 -15.77 -5.01 6.35
CA GLN A 207 -16.97 -5.75 6.74
C GLN A 207 -16.82 -7.23 6.40
N LEU A 208 -16.96 -8.08 7.41
CA LEU A 208 -16.94 -9.53 7.27
C LEU A 208 -18.33 -10.07 7.60
N GLY A 209 -18.82 -11.06 6.85
CA GLY A 209 -20.03 -11.82 7.20
C GLY A 209 -21.37 -11.34 6.61
N ALA A 210 -21.39 -10.27 5.80
CA ALA A 210 -22.56 -9.97 4.96
C ALA A 210 -22.43 -10.71 3.61
N SER A 211 -23.40 -11.56 3.26
CA SER A 211 -23.44 -12.20 1.94
C SER A 211 -24.33 -11.39 0.99
N PRO A 212 -23.88 -11.07 -0.25
CA PRO A 212 -22.54 -11.28 -0.84
C PRO A 212 -21.50 -10.20 -0.46
N GLN A 213 -20.21 -10.59 -0.33
CA GLN A 213 -19.09 -9.75 0.14
C GLN A 213 -18.51 -8.76 -0.91
N GLY A 214 -19.29 -8.38 -1.93
CA GLY A 214 -18.80 -7.61 -3.09
C GLY A 214 -18.20 -6.23 -2.76
N LYS A 215 -18.42 -5.72 -1.53
CA LYS A 215 -17.82 -4.48 -1.01
C LYS A 215 -17.28 -4.67 0.42
N MET A 216 -16.48 -5.72 0.63
CA MET A 216 -15.85 -6.04 1.91
C MET A 216 -15.06 -4.87 2.50
N ILE A 217 -14.41 -4.06 1.67
CA ILE A 217 -13.61 -2.91 2.06
C ILE A 217 -14.24 -1.66 1.48
N LEU A 218 -14.49 -0.66 2.30
CA LEU A 218 -14.92 0.67 1.88
C LEU A 218 -13.85 1.68 2.26
N PHE A 219 -13.57 2.60 1.34
CA PHE A 219 -12.62 3.68 1.57
C PHE A 219 -13.35 4.99 1.87
N GLY A 220 -12.74 5.82 2.70
CA GLY A 220 -13.18 7.17 3.04
C GLY A 220 -11.99 8.12 3.10
N GLY A 221 -12.27 9.40 3.39
CA GLY A 221 -11.27 10.46 3.37
C GLY A 221 -10.93 10.94 1.97
N ALA A 222 -9.82 11.66 1.81
CA ALA A 222 -9.40 12.23 0.55
C ALA A 222 -7.87 12.27 0.38
N ILE A 223 -7.46 12.10 -0.88
CA ILE A 223 -6.08 12.31 -1.34
C ILE A 223 -6.00 13.75 -1.88
N ASP A 224 -4.99 14.51 -1.45
CA ASP A 224 -4.68 15.80 -2.06
C ASP A 224 -3.94 15.60 -3.38
N SER A 225 -2.89 14.77 -3.35
CA SER A 225 -2.05 14.53 -4.52
C SER A 225 -1.24 13.24 -4.41
N ILE A 226 -0.82 12.72 -5.57
CA ILE A 226 0.22 11.69 -5.68
C ILE A 226 1.32 12.32 -6.54
N CYS A 227 2.54 12.39 -6.03
CA CYS A 227 3.62 13.11 -6.68
C CYS A 227 3.26 14.56 -7.01
N GLY A 228 2.54 15.24 -6.11
CA GLY A 228 1.96 16.57 -6.36
C GLY A 228 2.88 17.77 -6.24
N THR A 229 4.12 17.58 -5.77
CA THR A 229 5.09 18.67 -5.53
C THR A 229 5.89 18.97 -6.80
N GLY A 230 6.16 20.25 -7.07
CA GLY A 230 6.94 20.65 -8.24
C GLY A 230 6.34 20.14 -9.55
N THR A 231 7.17 19.49 -10.38
CA THR A 231 6.77 18.90 -11.67
C THR A 231 6.30 17.45 -11.58
N GLY A 232 6.41 16.79 -10.42
CA GLY A 232 6.08 15.38 -10.26
C GLY A 232 7.19 14.56 -9.62
N CYS A 233 7.02 13.24 -9.58
CA CYS A 233 8.10 12.31 -9.24
C CYS A 233 8.69 11.75 -10.54
N ASN A 234 10.00 11.81 -10.68
CA ASN A 234 10.66 11.28 -11.86
C ASN A 234 10.58 9.75 -11.93
N MET A 235 10.06 9.28 -13.07
CA MET A 235 9.97 7.88 -13.45
C MET A 235 10.71 7.67 -14.77
N MET A 236 11.34 6.51 -14.94
CA MET A 236 12.01 6.14 -16.17
C MET A 236 11.73 4.68 -16.53
N LEU A 237 11.19 4.46 -17.73
CA LEU A 237 11.21 3.15 -18.38
C LEU A 237 12.63 2.90 -18.87
N VAL A 238 13.34 1.99 -18.19
CA VAL A 238 14.76 1.74 -18.43
C VAL A 238 14.91 0.79 -19.61
N SER A 239 15.63 1.21 -20.65
CA SER A 239 15.96 0.35 -21.80
C SER A 239 17.32 -0.31 -21.62
N ASP A 240 18.31 0.46 -21.16
CA ASP A 240 19.67 -0.01 -20.86
C ASP A 240 20.39 1.04 -20.00
N TYR A 241 21.71 0.95 -19.91
CA TYR A 241 22.58 1.93 -19.28
C TYR A 241 23.67 2.38 -20.26
N THR A 242 24.36 3.48 -19.96
CA THR A 242 25.45 4.01 -20.80
C THR A 242 26.50 2.94 -21.13
N THR A 243 26.87 2.12 -20.16
CA THR A 243 27.58 0.86 -20.41
C THR A 243 26.53 -0.25 -20.41
N SER A 244 26.37 -0.92 -21.55
CA SER A 244 25.30 -1.90 -21.73
C SER A 244 25.29 -2.97 -20.62
N GLY A 245 24.14 -3.12 -19.97
CA GLY A 245 23.93 -4.07 -18.88
C GLY A 245 24.55 -3.67 -17.53
N ASP A 246 25.24 -2.54 -17.41
CA ASP A 246 25.87 -2.10 -16.16
C ASP A 246 25.03 -1.04 -15.43
N PRO A 247 24.27 -1.42 -14.38
CA PRO A 247 23.39 -0.52 -13.66
C PRO A 247 24.13 0.55 -12.84
N THR A 248 25.45 0.44 -12.69
CA THR A 248 26.28 1.46 -12.03
C THR A 248 26.50 2.70 -12.89
N THR A 249 26.17 2.62 -14.18
CA THR A 249 26.25 3.74 -15.12
C THR A 249 24.89 4.40 -15.32
N THR A 250 24.87 5.56 -15.97
CA THR A 250 23.64 6.34 -16.16
C THR A 250 22.58 5.52 -16.90
N PRO A 251 21.34 5.39 -16.38
CA PRO A 251 20.28 4.69 -17.09
C PRO A 251 19.85 5.48 -18.33
N ILE A 252 19.49 4.73 -19.36
CA ILE A 252 18.98 5.22 -20.64
C ILE A 252 17.56 4.67 -20.79
N GLY A 253 16.64 5.53 -21.20
CA GLY A 253 15.25 5.13 -21.31
C GLY A 253 14.31 6.30 -21.59
N ALA A 254 13.01 6.05 -21.49
CA ALA A 254 12.00 7.09 -21.56
C ALA A 254 11.67 7.57 -20.14
N SER A 255 11.93 8.84 -19.83
CA SER A 255 11.65 9.43 -18.52
C SER A 255 10.58 10.49 -18.56
N PHE A 256 9.87 10.65 -17.45
CA PHE A 256 8.84 11.66 -17.26
C PHE A 256 8.62 11.86 -15.75
N ASP A 257 8.06 13.00 -15.38
CA ASP A 257 7.62 13.29 -14.02
C ASP A 257 6.12 13.02 -13.92
N LEU A 258 5.74 11.97 -13.19
CA LEU A 258 4.33 11.66 -12.94
C LEU A 258 3.77 12.63 -11.91
N GLN A 259 2.61 13.21 -12.17
CA GLN A 259 1.89 14.03 -11.21
C GLN A 259 0.39 13.77 -11.26
N PHE A 260 -0.21 13.53 -10.10
CA PHE A 260 -1.65 13.50 -9.88
C PHE A 260 -2.03 14.51 -8.80
N LYS A 261 -3.07 15.30 -9.05
CA LYS A 261 -3.60 16.28 -8.09
C LYS A 261 -5.12 16.31 -8.12
N ALA A 262 -5.74 16.42 -6.96
CA ALA A 262 -7.13 16.80 -6.88
C ALA A 262 -7.33 18.17 -7.54
N THR A 263 -8.45 18.35 -8.26
CA THR A 263 -8.77 19.66 -8.86
C THR A 263 -9.22 20.67 -7.81
N ASN A 264 -9.83 20.19 -6.72
CA ASN A 264 -10.26 20.99 -5.59
C ASN A 264 -9.40 20.68 -4.36
N SER A 265 -8.52 21.59 -3.98
CA SER A 265 -7.64 21.44 -2.81
C SER A 265 -8.35 21.53 -1.46
N SER A 266 -9.61 22.01 -1.42
CA SER A 266 -10.39 22.11 -0.18
C SER A 266 -11.11 20.81 0.16
N THR A 267 -11.52 20.03 -0.84
CA THR A 267 -12.20 18.74 -0.66
C THR A 267 -11.32 17.54 -0.97
N GLY A 268 -10.23 17.75 -1.72
CA GLY A 268 -9.36 16.69 -2.22
C GLY A 268 -10.06 15.79 -3.24
N PHE A 269 -9.39 14.72 -3.63
CA PHE A 269 -9.96 13.59 -4.36
C PHE A 269 -10.53 12.61 -3.34
N ARG A 270 -11.84 12.65 -3.14
CA ARG A 270 -12.51 11.84 -2.11
C ARG A 270 -12.50 10.36 -2.50
N LEU A 271 -12.19 9.55 -1.51
CA LEU A 271 -12.21 8.09 -1.61
C LEU A 271 -13.60 7.51 -1.28
N ASN A 272 -14.57 8.37 -0.93
CA ASN A 272 -15.95 7.96 -0.72
C ASN A 272 -16.50 7.22 -1.96
N GLY A 273 -17.12 6.07 -1.73
CA GLY A 273 -17.68 5.24 -2.79
C GLY A 273 -16.67 4.31 -3.47
N PHE A 274 -15.37 4.45 -3.20
CA PHE A 274 -14.39 3.43 -3.54
C PHE A 274 -14.58 2.21 -2.63
N TYR A 275 -14.43 1.02 -3.22
CA TYR A 275 -14.58 -0.24 -2.52
C TYR A 275 -13.60 -1.28 -3.06
N ALA A 276 -13.31 -2.26 -2.22
CA ALA A 276 -12.74 -3.53 -2.65
C ALA A 276 -13.54 -4.70 -2.07
N GLY A 277 -13.48 -5.85 -2.71
CA GLY A 277 -14.22 -7.02 -2.25
C GLY A 277 -13.92 -8.25 -3.06
N ILE A 278 -14.63 -9.32 -2.77
CA ILE A 278 -14.55 -10.55 -3.54
C ILE A 278 -15.87 -10.70 -4.29
N GLU A 279 -15.79 -10.79 -5.61
CA GLU A 279 -16.95 -11.01 -6.48
C GLU A 279 -16.76 -12.25 -7.35
N GLY A 280 -17.73 -13.17 -7.26
CA GLY A 280 -17.94 -14.25 -8.22
C GLY A 280 -19.07 -13.87 -9.19
N PRO A 281 -18.99 -14.19 -10.49
CA PRO A 281 -20.08 -14.00 -11.46
C PRO A 281 -21.34 -14.82 -11.14
N THR A 282 -21.18 -15.92 -10.40
CA THR A 282 -22.24 -16.85 -9.97
C THR A 282 -21.86 -17.52 -8.64
N SER A 283 -22.77 -18.29 -8.05
CA SER A 283 -22.53 -19.08 -6.83
C SER A 283 -21.52 -20.23 -6.99
N THR A 284 -20.98 -20.43 -8.20
CA THR A 284 -20.12 -21.57 -8.56
C THR A 284 -18.74 -21.19 -9.08
N GLU A 285 -18.43 -19.89 -9.20
CA GLU A 285 -17.12 -19.43 -9.67
C GLU A 285 -16.18 -19.04 -8.53
N VAL A 286 -14.89 -19.32 -8.72
CA VAL A 286 -13.81 -18.86 -7.85
C VAL A 286 -13.80 -17.32 -7.87
N GLY A 287 -14.06 -16.71 -6.73
CA GLY A 287 -14.17 -15.24 -6.61
C GLY A 287 -12.89 -14.52 -7.06
N GLY A 288 -13.06 -13.34 -7.66
CA GLY A 288 -11.94 -12.43 -7.95
C GLY A 288 -11.92 -11.26 -6.98
N ILE A 289 -10.73 -10.70 -6.71
CA ILE A 289 -10.63 -9.45 -5.97
C ILE A 289 -11.06 -8.31 -6.90
N VAL A 290 -12.05 -7.55 -6.47
CA VAL A 290 -12.55 -6.38 -7.18
C VAL A 290 -12.11 -5.12 -6.45
N PHE A 291 -11.71 -4.11 -7.22
CA PHE A 291 -11.55 -2.73 -6.77
C PHE A 291 -12.42 -1.84 -7.67
N GLY A 292 -13.19 -0.93 -7.09
CA GLY A 292 -14.06 -0.07 -7.89
C GLY A 292 -14.50 1.19 -7.17
N ASN A 293 -15.24 2.04 -7.89
CA ASN A 293 -15.93 3.20 -7.36
C ASN A 293 -17.41 3.15 -7.77
N SER A 294 -18.30 3.43 -6.82
CA SER A 294 -19.74 3.51 -7.08
C SER A 294 -20.08 4.92 -7.57
N GLY A 295 -20.36 5.06 -8.87
CA GLY A 295 -20.74 6.33 -9.47
C GLY A 295 -19.57 7.03 -10.19
N LYS A 296 -19.48 8.35 -10.01
CA LYS A 296 -18.46 9.21 -10.62
C LYS A 296 -17.41 9.54 -9.56
N THR A 297 -16.13 9.37 -9.88
CA THR A 297 -15.04 9.88 -9.04
C THR A 297 -15.06 11.41 -8.97
N ASP A 298 -14.41 11.98 -7.97
CA ASP A 298 -14.08 13.41 -8.03
C ASP A 298 -13.20 13.71 -9.25
N ASP A 299 -13.24 14.97 -9.69
CA ASP A 299 -12.40 15.40 -10.80
C ASP A 299 -10.93 15.51 -10.34
N PHE A 300 -9.99 15.15 -11.21
CA PHE A 300 -8.57 15.16 -10.94
C PHE A 300 -7.76 15.64 -12.14
N ASN A 301 -6.53 16.05 -11.88
CA ASN A 301 -5.52 16.33 -12.88
C ASN A 301 -4.47 15.22 -12.86
N LEU A 302 -4.11 14.71 -14.03
CA LEU A 302 -3.05 13.71 -14.21
C LEU A 302 -2.14 14.17 -15.34
N SER A 303 -0.84 14.28 -15.08
CA SER A 303 0.14 14.66 -16.09
C SER A 303 1.42 13.84 -16.01
N LEU A 304 2.04 13.69 -17.18
CA LEU A 304 3.42 13.31 -17.35
C LEU A 304 4.15 14.57 -17.83
N ASN A 305 4.96 15.15 -16.96
CA ASN A 305 5.73 16.36 -17.25
C ASN A 305 7.15 15.99 -17.64
N ASN A 306 7.87 16.90 -18.29
CA ASN A 306 9.28 16.75 -18.62
C ASN A 306 9.61 15.44 -19.36
N ILE A 307 8.73 15.04 -20.30
CA ILE A 307 8.88 13.79 -21.04
C ILE A 307 10.18 13.85 -21.84
N LYS A 308 11.00 12.82 -21.75
CA LYS A 308 12.29 12.73 -22.41
C LYS A 308 12.56 11.31 -22.89
N LEU A 309 13.14 11.17 -24.08
CA LEU A 309 13.49 9.87 -24.67
C LEU A 309 15.01 9.77 -24.80
N GLY A 310 15.65 8.96 -23.96
CA GLY A 310 17.10 8.82 -23.85
C GLY A 310 17.69 9.66 -22.70
N ASN A 311 19.00 9.56 -22.51
CA ASN A 311 19.71 10.31 -21.46
C ASN A 311 20.04 11.75 -21.91
N THR A 312 20.32 12.63 -20.93
CA THR A 312 21.04 13.88 -21.21
C THR A 312 22.48 13.54 -21.54
N ILE A 313 22.94 13.88 -22.73
CA ILE A 313 24.36 13.76 -23.06
C ILE A 313 25.06 14.92 -22.32
N GLY A 314 25.85 14.59 -21.29
CA GLY A 314 26.49 15.58 -20.41
C GLY A 314 27.53 16.47 -21.11
N THR A 315 28.03 16.03 -22.26
CA THR A 315 28.93 16.76 -23.14
C THR A 315 28.41 16.65 -24.57
N THR A 316 28.21 17.77 -25.27
CA THR A 316 27.84 17.76 -26.70
C THR A 316 28.89 16.98 -27.49
N ASP A 317 28.52 15.82 -28.03
CA ASP A 317 29.38 15.00 -28.90
C ASP A 317 28.93 15.22 -30.35
N PRO A 318 29.77 15.78 -31.24
CA PRO A 318 29.44 15.95 -32.65
C PRO A 318 29.02 14.66 -33.36
N ASN A 319 29.42 13.50 -32.84
CA ASN A 319 29.13 12.19 -33.42
C ASN A 319 27.82 11.57 -32.90
N VAL A 320 27.18 12.17 -31.89
CA VAL A 320 25.91 11.69 -31.31
C VAL A 320 24.85 12.77 -31.49
N PHE A 321 23.83 12.50 -32.31
CA PHE A 321 22.80 13.47 -32.69
C PHE A 321 23.35 14.82 -33.20
N ASN A 322 24.51 14.82 -33.86
CA ASN A 322 25.16 16.03 -34.39
C ASN A 322 25.40 17.12 -33.31
N GLY A 323 25.73 16.71 -32.08
CA GLY A 323 25.96 17.64 -30.97
C GLY A 323 24.68 18.23 -30.34
N LEU A 324 23.48 17.81 -30.76
CA LEU A 324 22.23 18.26 -30.16
C LEU A 324 21.98 17.54 -28.83
N GLN A 325 21.76 18.32 -27.78
CA GLN A 325 21.35 17.78 -26.49
C GLN A 325 19.91 17.29 -26.54
N ASN A 326 19.71 16.08 -26.04
CA ASN A 326 18.39 15.57 -25.77
C ASN A 326 17.74 16.35 -24.61
N ASN A 327 16.58 16.96 -24.85
CA ASN A 327 15.82 17.77 -23.89
C ASN A 327 14.38 17.25 -23.76
N SER A 328 13.63 17.83 -22.82
CA SER A 328 12.20 17.52 -22.69
C SER A 328 11.47 17.79 -24.01
N ILE A 329 10.65 16.84 -24.44
CA ILE A 329 9.73 16.98 -25.58
C ILE A 329 8.37 17.58 -25.16
N GLY A 330 8.21 17.90 -23.88
CA GLY A 330 7.04 18.58 -23.34
C GLY A 330 6.31 17.80 -22.25
N ASN A 331 5.05 18.20 -22.03
CA ASN A 331 4.17 17.65 -21.02
C ASN A 331 2.89 17.14 -21.70
N ILE A 332 2.35 16.02 -21.24
CA ILE A 332 1.04 15.51 -21.66
C ILE A 332 0.20 15.20 -20.42
N GLY A 333 -1.10 15.40 -20.50
CA GLY A 333 -1.97 15.11 -19.38
C GLY A 333 -3.43 15.43 -19.64
N MET A 334 -4.22 15.25 -18.59
CA MET A 334 -5.63 15.57 -18.51
C MET A 334 -5.89 16.45 -17.29
N THR A 335 -6.81 17.40 -17.45
CA THR A 335 -7.22 18.35 -16.41
C THR A 335 -8.71 18.21 -16.19
N GLY A 336 -9.15 18.11 -14.93
CA GLY A 336 -10.57 17.96 -14.61
C GLY A 336 -11.18 16.63 -15.07
N ALA A 337 -10.35 15.60 -15.23
CA ALA A 337 -10.81 14.28 -15.63
C ALA A 337 -11.51 13.56 -14.47
N SER A 338 -12.43 12.66 -14.79
CA SER A 338 -13.12 11.82 -13.82
C SER A 338 -13.55 10.51 -14.47
N ILE A 339 -13.76 9.49 -13.65
CA ILE A 339 -14.12 8.16 -14.11
C ILE A 339 -15.51 7.83 -13.59
N THR A 340 -16.37 7.33 -14.46
CA THR A 340 -17.67 6.76 -14.07
C THR A 340 -17.59 5.24 -14.11
N ASN A 341 -18.21 4.58 -13.14
CA ASN A 341 -18.29 3.12 -13.06
C ASN A 341 -16.91 2.42 -13.08
N LEU A 342 -15.93 3.01 -12.39
CA LEU A 342 -14.61 2.38 -12.25
C LEU A 342 -14.78 0.99 -11.61
N LYS A 343 -14.31 -0.05 -12.30
CA LYS A 343 -14.27 -1.41 -11.77
C LYS A 343 -13.13 -2.19 -12.41
N MET A 344 -12.27 -2.74 -11.57
CA MET A 344 -11.21 -3.67 -11.93
C MET A 344 -11.45 -4.98 -11.18
N LYS A 345 -11.37 -6.12 -11.88
CA LYS A 345 -11.42 -7.45 -11.28
C LYS A 345 -10.11 -8.18 -11.58
N ILE A 346 -9.47 -8.68 -10.53
CA ILE A 346 -8.32 -9.57 -10.61
C ILE A 346 -8.82 -10.98 -10.30
N SER A 347 -8.61 -11.91 -11.23
CA SER A 347 -9.03 -13.32 -11.12
C SER A 347 -7.83 -14.23 -11.37
N GLY A 348 -7.89 -15.48 -10.89
CA GLY A 348 -6.83 -16.47 -11.13
C GLY A 348 -5.60 -16.32 -10.22
N MET A 349 -5.75 -15.70 -9.04
CA MET A 349 -4.78 -15.78 -7.95
C MET A 349 -5.00 -17.04 -7.11
#